data_AF-A0A432GUQ1-F1
#
_entry.id   AF-A0A432GUQ1-F1
#
_cell.length_a   1.000
_cell.length_b   1.000
_cell.length_c   1.000
_cell.angle_alpha   90.00
_cell.angle_beta   90.00
_cell.angle_gamma   90.00
#
_symmetry.space_group_name_H-M   'P 1'
#
loop_
_entity.id
_entity.type
_entity.pdbx_description
1 polymer ?
#
loop_
_entity_poly.entity_id
_entity_poly.type
_entity_poly.pdbx_seq_one_letter_code
_entity_poly.pdbx_strand_id
1 'polypeptide(L)'
;EESTNGESAVSTASLFEGIDDEEHDEEHELEEEGLQGDNSEENNVVFGDGRIDQKSMSNFVAHYPDSTLKFLMRKNLDGRPLPVGYEEIYSQWENRGLSRGRLKKYLFKLMEWKNFPDIPVHDVVNKIREHQYFLEIK
;
A
#
# COMPACT_ATOMS: atom_id res chain seq x y z
N GLU A 1 28.22 9.31 32.02
CA GLU A 1 26.82 9.71 31.81
C GLU A 1 26.37 9.12 30.50
N GLU A 2 25.27 8.39 30.55
CA GLU A 2 24.61 7.75 29.43
C GLU A 2 23.73 8.80 28.74
N SER A 3 24.05 9.14 27.49
CA SER A 3 23.23 10.04 26.66
C SER A 3 22.72 9.27 25.46
N THR A 4 21.58 8.62 25.69
CA THR A 4 20.43 8.41 24.79
C THR A 4 20.70 8.23 23.30
N ASN A 5 20.44 6.99 22.84
CA ASN A 5 20.08 6.60 21.48
C ASN A 5 19.57 7.78 20.62
N GLY A 6 20.35 8.11 19.59
CA GLY A 6 19.79 8.77 18.42
C GLY A 6 18.75 7.83 17.83
N GLU A 7 17.48 8.20 17.95
CA GLU A 7 16.40 7.62 17.18
C GLU A 7 16.73 7.93 15.71
N SER A 8 17.46 7.03 15.07
CA SER A 8 17.78 7.09 13.65
C SER A 8 16.42 7.01 12.96
N ALA A 9 15.90 8.15 12.52
CA ALA A 9 14.65 8.24 11.78
C ALA A 9 14.76 7.23 10.63
N VAL A 10 13.99 6.15 10.73
CA VAL A 10 14.02 5.09 9.74
C VAL A 10 13.48 5.68 8.45
N SER A 11 14.37 5.89 7.48
CA SER A 11 13.96 6.36 6.17
C SER A 11 13.15 5.28 5.45
N THR A 12 12.13 5.70 4.74
CA THR A 12 11.36 4.86 3.81
C THR A 12 12.26 4.20 2.78
N ALA A 13 13.29 4.87 2.27
CA ALA A 13 14.16 4.28 1.27
C ALA A 13 14.81 2.98 1.78
N SER A 14 15.28 2.99 3.03
CA SER A 14 15.87 1.81 3.69
C SER A 14 14.83 0.75 4.09
N LEU A 15 13.58 1.15 4.36
CA LEU A 15 12.55 0.23 4.83
C LEU A 15 11.83 -0.49 3.68
N PHE A 16 11.84 0.12 2.50
CA PHE A 16 11.31 -0.45 1.26
C PHE A 16 12.39 -1.11 0.40
N GLU A 17 13.65 -1.04 0.82
CA GLU A 17 14.77 -1.77 0.21
C GLU A 17 14.54 -3.28 0.35
N GLY A 18 14.44 -3.99 -0.79
CA GLY A 18 14.17 -5.43 -0.80
C GLY A 18 12.70 -5.83 -0.68
N ILE A 19 11.75 -4.91 -0.87
CA ILE A 19 10.40 -5.31 -1.31
C ILE A 19 10.58 -5.87 -2.71
N ASP A 20 10.77 -7.18 -2.73
CA ASP A 20 10.87 -8.02 -3.92
C ASP A 20 9.82 -7.52 -4.90
N ASP A 21 10.28 -7.04 -6.04
CA ASP A 21 9.44 -6.99 -7.22
C ASP A 21 9.18 -8.46 -7.53
N GLU A 22 8.20 -9.08 -6.86
CA GLU A 22 7.76 -10.41 -7.19
C GLU A 22 7.30 -10.33 -8.66
N GLU A 23 8.22 -10.64 -9.57
CA GLU A 23 8.08 -10.71 -11.03
C GLU A 23 7.16 -11.87 -11.44
N HIS A 24 6.21 -12.23 -10.57
CA HIS A 24 5.14 -13.17 -10.80
C HIS A 24 3.78 -12.46 -10.81
N ASP A 25 3.75 -11.15 -11.02
CA ASP A 25 2.58 -10.49 -11.59
C ASP A 25 2.61 -10.85 -13.09
N GLU A 26 2.07 -12.03 -13.41
CA GLU A 26 1.57 -12.31 -14.75
C GLU A 26 0.85 -11.04 -15.21
N GLU A 27 1.21 -10.61 -16.41
CA GLU A 27 0.78 -9.40 -17.09
C GLU A 27 -0.74 -9.41 -17.29
N HIS A 28 -1.51 -9.34 -16.20
CA HIS A 28 -2.88 -8.86 -16.19
C HIS A 28 -2.74 -7.35 -16.37
N GLU A 29 -2.40 -6.97 -17.61
CA GLU A 29 -2.66 -5.67 -18.20
C GLU A 29 -3.90 -5.14 -17.51
N LEU A 30 -3.78 -4.06 -16.71
CA LEU A 30 -4.85 -3.39 -15.95
C LEU A 30 -6.20 -3.62 -16.65
N GLU A 31 -6.86 -4.75 -16.35
CA GLU A 31 -7.88 -5.23 -17.27
C GLU A 31 -9.00 -4.21 -17.13
N GLU A 32 -9.34 -3.57 -18.24
CA GLU A 32 -10.54 -2.78 -18.39
C GLU A 32 -11.69 -3.75 -18.14
N GLU A 33 -12.03 -3.92 -16.87
CA GLU A 33 -12.94 -4.96 -16.40
C GLU A 33 -14.32 -4.68 -17.00
N GLY A 34 -14.62 -5.43 -18.05
CA GLY A 34 -15.90 -5.39 -18.72
C GLY A 34 -17.01 -5.70 -17.72
N LEU A 35 -17.90 -4.73 -17.52
CA LEU A 35 -19.27 -4.89 -16.99
C LEU A 35 -19.43 -5.91 -15.85
N GLN A 36 -18.54 -5.93 -14.85
CA GLN A 36 -18.89 -6.49 -13.55
C GLN A 36 -19.73 -5.47 -12.80
N GLY A 37 -20.84 -5.93 -12.22
CA GLY A 37 -21.75 -5.07 -11.45
C GLY A 37 -21.01 -4.33 -10.33
N ASP A 38 -21.57 -3.20 -9.89
CA ASP A 38 -21.01 -2.36 -8.82
C ASP A 38 -21.11 -3.05 -7.45
N ASN A 39 -20.41 -4.17 -7.25
CA ASN A 39 -20.25 -4.87 -5.98
C ASN A 39 -19.16 -4.18 -5.13
N SER A 40 -19.24 -2.85 -5.00
CA SER A 40 -18.22 -2.01 -4.34
C SER A 40 -17.96 -2.38 -2.87
N GLU A 41 -18.94 -2.97 -2.17
CA GLU A 41 -18.74 -3.46 -0.79
C GLU A 41 -18.02 -4.82 -0.75
N GLU A 42 -18.37 -5.74 -1.66
CA GLU A 42 -17.78 -7.08 -1.75
C GLU A 42 -16.30 -7.00 -2.16
N ASN A 43 -15.97 -6.12 -3.11
CA ASN A 43 -14.60 -5.96 -3.60
C ASN A 43 -13.71 -5.13 -2.65
N ASN A 44 -14.27 -4.59 -1.56
CA ASN A 44 -13.54 -3.75 -0.61
C ASN A 44 -12.32 -4.49 -0.03
N VAL A 45 -11.15 -3.84 -0.03
CA VAL A 45 -9.91 -4.48 0.44
C VAL A 45 -9.99 -4.87 1.91
N VAL A 46 -10.44 -3.96 2.78
CA VAL A 46 -10.36 -4.15 4.25
C VAL A 46 -11.49 -5.03 4.77
N PHE A 47 -12.69 -4.86 4.23
CA PHE A 47 -13.91 -5.46 4.78
C PHE A 47 -14.63 -6.44 3.84
N GLY A 48 -14.26 -6.46 2.56
CA GLY A 48 -14.87 -7.33 1.57
C GLY A 48 -14.27 -8.73 1.57
N ASP A 49 -14.86 -9.61 0.78
CA ASP A 49 -14.46 -10.99 0.53
C ASP A 49 -14.35 -11.31 -0.98
N GLY A 50 -14.83 -10.42 -1.85
CA GLY A 50 -14.75 -10.52 -3.31
C GLY A 50 -13.39 -10.18 -3.90
N ARG A 51 -13.24 -10.35 -5.21
CA ARG A 51 -11.99 -10.07 -5.93
C ARG A 51 -11.66 -8.58 -5.87
N ILE A 52 -10.40 -8.24 -5.58
CA ILE A 52 -9.96 -6.86 -5.48
C ILE A 52 -9.68 -6.32 -6.90
N ASP A 53 -10.59 -5.50 -7.38
CA ASP A 53 -10.48 -4.76 -8.63
C ASP A 53 -9.64 -3.48 -8.49
N GLN A 54 -9.41 -2.81 -9.62
CA GLN A 54 -8.61 -1.58 -9.67
C GLN A 54 -9.26 -0.41 -8.90
N LYS A 55 -10.60 -0.33 -8.89
CA LYS A 55 -11.37 0.70 -8.19
C LYS A 55 -11.22 0.56 -6.68
N SER A 56 -11.31 -0.67 -6.19
CA SER A 56 -11.19 -1.02 -4.77
C SER A 56 -9.76 -0.81 -4.26
N MET A 57 -8.75 -1.12 -5.07
CA MET A 57 -7.36 -0.79 -4.76
C MET A 57 -7.14 0.73 -4.70
N SER A 58 -7.70 1.48 -5.65
CA SER A 58 -7.66 2.96 -5.62
C SER A 58 -8.30 3.51 -4.35
N ASN A 59 -9.47 2.99 -3.99
CA ASN A 59 -10.20 3.37 -2.80
C ASN A 59 -9.43 3.05 -1.51
N PHE A 60 -8.73 1.91 -1.48
CA PHE A 60 -7.89 1.49 -0.37
C PHE A 60 -6.71 2.43 -0.13
N VAL A 61 -6.00 2.84 -1.19
CA VAL A 61 -4.90 3.81 -1.05
C VAL A 61 -5.40 5.17 -0.57
N ALA A 62 -6.58 5.60 -1.04
CA ALA A 62 -7.16 6.88 -0.65
C ALA A 62 -7.55 6.93 0.84
N HIS A 63 -8.25 5.90 1.32
CA HIS A 63 -8.81 5.90 2.68
C HIS A 63 -7.90 5.26 3.73
N TYR A 64 -6.95 4.41 3.33
CA TYR A 64 -6.07 3.66 4.23
C TYR A 64 -4.59 3.75 3.83
N PRO A 65 -4.00 4.96 3.75
CA PRO A 65 -2.59 5.13 3.37
C PRO A 65 -1.63 4.45 4.35
N ASP A 66 -1.95 4.43 5.65
CA ASP A 66 -1.16 3.71 6.66
C ASP A 66 -1.13 2.20 6.39
N SER A 67 -2.29 1.61 6.13
CA SER A 67 -2.41 0.19 5.85
C SER A 67 -1.77 -0.18 4.51
N THR A 68 -1.87 0.72 3.53
CA THR A 68 -1.16 0.62 2.24
C THR A 68 0.33 0.45 2.46
N LEU A 69 0.96 1.35 3.23
CA LEU A 69 2.40 1.27 3.48
C LEU A 69 2.76 0.04 4.33
N LYS A 70 1.99 -0.26 5.40
CA LYS A 70 2.24 -1.45 6.24
C LYS A 70 2.19 -2.76 5.43
N PHE A 71 1.25 -2.89 4.51
CA PHE A 71 1.12 -4.05 3.63
C PHE A 71 2.33 -4.20 2.70
N LEU A 72 2.76 -3.09 2.08
CA LEU A 72 3.95 -3.09 1.21
C LEU A 72 5.22 -3.48 1.98
N MET A 73 5.40 -2.95 3.19
CA MET A 73 6.63 -3.09 3.97
C MET A 73 6.68 -4.35 4.84
N ARG A 74 5.53 -5.02 5.04
CA ARG A 74 5.34 -6.11 6.00
C ARG A 74 5.84 -5.77 7.42
N LYS A 75 5.70 -4.50 7.80
CA LYS A 75 6.15 -3.91 9.07
C LYS A 75 5.21 -2.80 9.50
N ASN A 76 5.25 -2.44 10.78
CA ASN A 76 4.64 -1.21 11.26
C ASN A 76 5.38 0.02 10.70
N LEU A 77 4.72 1.19 10.75
CA LEU A 77 5.29 2.44 10.22
C LEU A 77 6.52 2.93 11.00
N ASP A 78 6.72 2.42 12.21
CA ASP A 78 7.92 2.63 13.04
C ASP A 78 9.04 1.61 12.73
N GLY A 79 8.83 0.73 11.75
CA GLY A 79 9.77 -0.31 11.35
C GLY A 79 9.73 -1.57 12.22
N ARG A 80 8.90 -1.63 13.27
CA ARG A 80 8.75 -2.82 14.12
C ARG A 80 7.97 -3.93 13.40
N PRO A 81 8.08 -5.19 13.84
CA PRO A 81 7.26 -6.28 13.32
C PRO A 81 5.76 -5.97 13.42
N LEU A 82 4.98 -6.52 12.49
CA LEU A 82 3.53 -6.42 12.54
C LEU A 82 2.96 -7.13 13.78
N PRO A 83 1.81 -6.69 14.31
CA PRO A 83 1.11 -7.44 15.35
C PRO A 83 0.67 -8.83 14.87
N VAL A 84 0.50 -9.75 15.81
CA VAL A 84 0.01 -11.11 15.53
C VAL A 84 -1.36 -11.03 14.82
N GLY A 85 -1.55 -11.85 13.77
CA GLY A 85 -2.77 -11.91 12.96
C GLY A 85 -2.75 -11.05 11.70
N TYR A 86 -1.85 -10.06 11.59
CA TYR A 86 -1.76 -9.23 10.38
C TYR A 86 -1.33 -10.02 9.14
N GLU A 87 -0.45 -11.00 9.30
CA GLU A 87 -0.03 -11.87 8.18
C GLU A 87 -1.20 -12.64 7.57
N GLU A 88 -2.16 -13.09 8.40
CA GLU A 88 -3.36 -13.77 7.93
C GLU A 88 -4.28 -12.82 7.15
N ILE A 89 -4.47 -11.60 7.66
CA ILE A 89 -5.23 -10.55 6.95
C ILE A 89 -4.59 -10.26 5.59
N TYR A 90 -3.26 -10.13 5.55
CA TYR A 90 -2.55 -9.81 4.32
C TYR A 90 -2.57 -10.98 3.32
N SER A 91 -2.48 -12.22 3.80
CA SER A 91 -2.67 -13.40 2.97
C SER A 91 -4.07 -13.44 2.34
N GLN A 92 -5.11 -13.04 3.08
CA GLN A 92 -6.47 -12.93 2.52
C GLN A 92 -6.54 -11.88 1.40
N TRP A 93 -5.88 -10.73 1.56
CA TRP A 93 -5.83 -9.70 0.51
C TRP A 93 -5.10 -10.21 -0.74
N GLU A 94 -3.99 -10.92 -0.56
CA GLU A 94 -3.23 -11.52 -1.67
C GLU A 94 -4.04 -12.57 -2.41
N ASN A 95 -4.73 -13.47 -1.69
CA ASN A 95 -5.62 -14.47 -2.28
C ASN A 95 -6.78 -13.84 -3.08
N ARG A 96 -7.17 -12.61 -2.75
CA ARG A 96 -8.20 -11.82 -3.45
C ARG A 96 -7.65 -10.99 -4.60
N GLY A 97 -6.35 -11.07 -4.89
CA GLY A 97 -5.70 -10.44 -6.03
C GLY A 97 -4.97 -9.12 -5.74
N LEU A 98 -4.73 -8.78 -4.48
CA LEU A 98 -3.91 -7.62 -4.10
C LEU A 98 -2.48 -8.07 -3.80
N SER A 99 -1.61 -8.11 -4.82
CA SER A 99 -0.17 -8.35 -4.62
C SER A 99 0.56 -7.07 -4.18
N ARG A 100 1.71 -7.23 -3.49
CA ARG A 100 2.58 -6.08 -3.13
C ARG A 100 3.10 -5.36 -4.38
N GLY A 101 3.47 -6.11 -5.42
CA GLY A 101 3.93 -5.55 -6.71
C GLY A 101 2.86 -4.70 -7.38
N ARG A 102 1.63 -5.23 -7.52
CA ARG A 102 0.48 -4.51 -8.09
C ARG A 102 0.18 -3.21 -7.35
N LEU A 103 0.16 -3.27 -6.00
CA LEU A 103 -0.09 -2.10 -5.16
C LEU A 103 1.06 -1.07 -5.24
N LYS A 104 2.32 -1.51 -5.22
CA LYS A 104 3.51 -0.64 -5.37
C LYS A 104 3.49 0.10 -6.70
N LYS A 105 3.24 -0.62 -7.80
CA LYS A 105 3.13 -0.07 -9.16
C LYS A 105 2.01 0.96 -9.27
N TYR A 106 0.84 0.65 -8.71
CA TYR A 106 -0.27 1.59 -8.66
C TYR A 106 0.07 2.85 -7.86
N LEU A 107 0.64 2.71 -6.65
CA LEU A 107 1.03 3.83 -5.81
C LEU A 107 2.05 4.74 -6.49
N PHE A 108 3.06 4.17 -7.16
CA PHE A 108 4.06 4.94 -7.89
C PHE A 108 3.47 5.70 -9.07
N LYS A 109 2.55 5.07 -9.81
CA LYS A 109 1.82 5.73 -10.90
C LYS A 109 0.96 6.88 -10.38
N LEU A 110 0.22 6.65 -9.29
CA LEU A 110 -0.66 7.65 -8.66
C LEU A 110 0.14 8.86 -8.19
N MET A 111 1.25 8.62 -7.48
CA MET A 111 2.06 9.68 -6.88
C MET A 111 3.11 10.28 -7.82
N GLU A 112 3.19 9.80 -9.06
CA GLU A 112 4.22 10.14 -10.04
C GLU A 112 5.66 9.92 -9.51
N TRP A 113 5.85 8.86 -8.70
CA TRP A 113 7.12 8.52 -8.08
C TRP A 113 7.92 7.53 -8.91
N LYS A 114 9.23 7.79 -9.05
CA LYS A 114 10.18 6.81 -9.61
C LYS A 114 10.68 5.81 -8.56
N ASN A 115 10.80 6.27 -7.32
CA ASN A 115 11.19 5.50 -6.14
C ASN A 115 10.45 6.09 -4.93
N PHE A 116 10.41 5.36 -3.81
CA PHE A 116 9.93 5.95 -2.56
C PHE A 116 10.78 7.18 -2.19
N PRO A 117 10.15 8.30 -1.80
CA PRO A 117 10.88 9.50 -1.40
C PRO A 117 11.66 9.22 -0.12
N ASP A 118 12.91 9.66 -0.03
CA ASP A 118 13.80 9.49 1.12
C ASP A 118 13.43 10.45 2.27
N ILE A 119 12.29 10.16 2.91
CA ILE A 119 11.71 10.93 4.02
C ILE A 119 11.14 9.95 5.06
N PRO A 120 10.79 10.40 6.28
CA PRO A 120 10.14 9.53 7.26
C PRO A 120 8.84 8.90 6.73
N VAL A 121 8.55 7.66 7.16
CA VAL A 121 7.36 6.90 6.71
C VAL A 121 6.05 7.66 6.97
N HIS A 122 5.94 8.34 8.11
CA HIS A 122 4.77 9.15 8.43
C HIS A 122 4.58 10.34 7.48
N ASP A 123 5.66 10.91 6.95
CA ASP A 123 5.58 11.98 5.96
C ASP A 123 5.16 11.45 4.59
N VAL A 124 5.50 10.20 4.25
CA VAL A 124 4.97 9.53 3.05
C VAL A 124 3.47 9.33 3.15
N VAL A 125 2.98 8.87 4.30
CA VAL A 125 1.53 8.77 4.55
C VAL A 125 0.86 10.12 4.32
N ASN A 126 1.42 11.20 4.89
CA ASN A 126 0.86 12.55 4.73
C ASN A 126 0.87 13.00 3.28
N LYS A 127 1.94 12.75 2.52
CA LYS A 127 1.98 13.03 1.08
C LYS A 127 0.89 12.31 0.30
N ILE A 128 0.61 11.05 0.62
CA ILE A 128 -0.47 10.30 -0.04
C ILE A 128 -1.83 10.94 0.28
N ARG A 129 -2.08 11.29 1.55
CA ARG A 129 -3.31 11.99 1.97
C ARG A 129 -3.49 13.33 1.24
N GLU A 130 -2.44 14.14 1.19
CA GLU A 130 -2.46 15.45 0.53
C GLU A 130 -2.74 15.32 -0.97
N HIS A 131 -2.13 14.32 -1.64
CA HIS A 131 -2.36 14.08 -3.05
C HIS A 131 -3.81 13.66 -3.31
N GLN A 132 -4.38 12.79 -2.47
CA GLN A 132 -5.79 12.38 -2.58
C GLN A 132 -6.74 13.55 -2.40
N TYR A 133 -6.51 14.40 -1.38
CA TYR A 133 -7.29 15.61 -1.17
C TYR A 133 -7.25 16.55 -2.39
N PHE A 134 -6.10 16.67 -3.05
CA PHE A 134 -5.98 17.47 -4.28
C PHE A 134 -6.75 16.86 -5.47
N LEU A 135 -6.85 15.53 -5.54
CA LEU A 135 -7.64 14.85 -6.57
C LEU A 135 -9.15 15.02 -6.34
N GLU A 136 -9.62 14.99 -5.09
CA GLU A 136 -11.04 15.14 -4.75
C GLU A 136 -11.60 16.54 -5.02
N ILE A 137 -10.74 17.57 -5.08
CA ILE A 137 -11.14 18.97 -5.27
C ILE A 137 -11.15 19.39 -6.76
N LYS A 138 -10.57 18.57 -7.64
CA LYS A 138 -10.56 18.81 -9.09
C LYS A 138 -11.79 18.27 -9.79
#